data_AF-S0NXC8-F1
#
_entry.id   AF-S0NXC8-F1
#
_cell.length_a   1.000
_cell.length_b   1.000
_cell.length_c   1.000
_cell.angle_alpha   90.00
_cell.angle_beta   90.00
_cell.angle_gamma   90.00
#
_symmetry.space_group_name_H-M   'P 1'
#
loop_
_entity.id
_entity.type
_entity.pdbx_description
1 polymer ?
#
loop_
_entity_poly.entity_id
_entity_poly.type
_entity_poly.pdbx_seq_one_letter_code
_entity_poly.pdbx_strand_id
1 'polypeptide(L)'
;MIHLVFLRGVMPSGKNRVPMKQLQELLRDNSYPDARTYLHTGNIILTTEKEAHELATHIHMLIITQIGPDLGIIIRTPQEVQSLLANNPFQRPGDDLKRVFFSMLSQQPTEEEIRIIRANSCCL
;
A
#
# COMPACT_ATOMS: atom_id res chain seq x y z
N MET A 1 14.25 -4.81 8.56
CA MET A 1 13.01 -5.62 8.51
C MET A 1 12.36 -5.52 7.13
N ILE A 2 11.69 -6.59 6.67
CA ILE A 2 11.02 -6.63 5.36
C ILE A 2 9.70 -5.86 5.46
N HIS A 3 9.45 -4.99 4.48
CA HIS A 3 8.22 -4.23 4.34
C HIS A 3 7.61 -4.41 2.95
N LEU A 4 6.29 -4.44 2.92
CA LEU A 4 5.44 -4.45 1.74
C LEU A 4 4.88 -3.04 1.56
N VAL A 5 5.12 -2.45 0.40
CA VAL A 5 4.71 -1.09 0.05
C VAL A 5 3.66 -1.15 -1.04
N PHE A 6 2.50 -0.58 -0.78
CA PHE A 6 1.37 -0.52 -1.71
C PHE A 6 1.15 0.92 -2.13
N LEU A 7 1.35 1.20 -3.42
CA LEU A 7 1.03 2.51 -4.01
C LEU A 7 -0.46 2.55 -4.37
N ARG A 8 -1.18 3.56 -3.88
CA ARG A 8 -2.59 3.76 -4.19
C ARG A 8 -2.77 4.57 -5.46
N GLY A 9 -3.59 4.07 -6.37
CA GLY A 9 -4.01 4.81 -7.56
C GLY A 9 -2.99 4.86 -8.70
N VAL A 10 -2.05 3.91 -8.74
CA VAL A 10 -1.10 3.75 -9.87
C VAL A 10 -1.87 3.39 -11.14
N MET A 11 -1.54 4.07 -12.24
CA MET A 11 -2.12 3.80 -13.55
C MET A 11 -1.03 3.43 -14.56
N PRO A 12 -1.33 2.62 -15.59
CA PRO A 12 -0.40 2.35 -16.69
C PRO A 12 -0.06 3.59 -17.53
N SER A 13 -0.97 4.56 -17.58
CA SER A 13 -0.86 5.81 -18.34
C SER A 13 -1.49 6.99 -17.60
N GLY A 14 -1.21 8.22 -18.04
CA GLY A 14 -1.79 9.44 -17.48
C GLY A 14 -1.08 9.99 -16.25
N LYS A 15 -1.79 10.83 -15.48
CA LYS A 15 -1.25 11.64 -14.37
C LYS A 15 -0.61 10.80 -13.25
N ASN A 16 -1.13 9.59 -12.99
CA ASN A 16 -0.63 8.71 -11.93
C ASN A 16 0.28 7.59 -12.46
N ARG A 17 0.92 7.81 -13.61
CA ARG A 17 1.83 6.83 -14.19
C ARG A 17 3.13 6.78 -13.40
N VAL A 18 3.48 5.59 -12.94
CA VAL A 18 4.77 5.33 -12.29
C VAL A 18 5.56 4.32 -13.13
N PRO A 19 6.67 4.70 -13.76
CA PRO A 19 7.52 3.76 -14.50
C PRO A 19 8.24 2.83 -13.51
N MET A 20 7.93 1.53 -13.53
CA MET A 20 8.46 0.58 -12.53
C MET A 20 9.99 0.48 -12.51
N LYS A 21 10.66 0.56 -13.68
CA LYS A 21 12.14 0.56 -13.73
C LYS A 21 12.73 1.78 -13.03
N GLN A 22 12.23 2.97 -13.36
CA GLN A 22 12.64 4.22 -12.73
C GLN A 22 12.37 4.21 -11.22
N LEU A 23 11.22 3.64 -10.79
CA LEU A 23 10.90 3.50 -9.37
C LEU A 23 11.88 2.58 -8.65
N GLN A 24 12.26 1.44 -9.25
CA GLN A 24 13.25 0.54 -8.69
C GLN A 24 14.62 1.21 -8.56
N GLU A 25 15.08 1.89 -9.61
CA GLU A 25 16.35 2.64 -9.61
C GLU A 25 16.34 3.71 -8.52
N LEU A 26 15.27 4.51 -8.47
CA LEU A 26 15.09 5.54 -7.45
C LEU A 26 15.18 4.97 -6.03
N LEU A 27 14.51 3.85 -5.75
CA LEU A 27 14.56 3.24 -4.42
C LEU A 27 15.94 2.69 -4.09
N ARG A 28 16.62 2.06 -5.06
CA ARG A 28 17.98 1.56 -4.89
C ARG A 28 18.98 2.66 -4.58
N ASP A 29 18.88 3.79 -5.26
CA ASP A 29 19.76 4.95 -5.07
C ASP A 29 19.47 5.69 -3.75
N ASN A 30 18.30 5.47 -3.13
CA ASN A 30 17.85 6.14 -1.91
C ASN A 30 17.74 5.18 -0.71
N SER A 31 18.75 4.33 -0.53
CA SER A 31 18.93 3.43 0.64
C SER A 31 18.07 2.17 0.68
N TYR A 32 17.44 1.77 -0.44
CA TYR A 32 16.70 0.50 -0.53
C TYR A 32 17.26 -0.41 -1.65
N PRO A 33 18.52 -0.88 -1.51
CA PRO A 33 19.22 -1.60 -2.58
C PRO A 33 18.55 -2.93 -2.97
N ASP A 34 17.73 -3.50 -2.10
CA ASP A 34 17.00 -4.75 -2.29
C ASP A 34 15.54 -4.54 -2.74
N ALA A 35 15.13 -3.30 -3.02
CA ALA A 35 13.77 -3.00 -3.43
C ALA A 35 13.39 -3.72 -4.74
N ARG A 36 12.25 -4.43 -4.72
CA ARG A 36 11.71 -5.17 -5.85
C ARG A 36 10.25 -4.81 -6.06
N THR A 37 9.84 -4.55 -7.30
CA THR A 37 8.41 -4.39 -7.62
C THR A 37 7.79 -5.74 -7.97
N TYR A 38 6.57 -5.97 -7.52
CA TYR A 38 5.73 -7.08 -7.96
C TYR A 38 4.83 -6.59 -9.11
N LEU A 39 5.06 -7.12 -10.31
CA LEU A 39 4.34 -6.78 -11.55
C LEU A 39 4.36 -5.26 -11.86
N HIS A 40 3.35 -4.78 -12.59
CA HIS A 40 3.15 -3.37 -12.94
C HIS A 40 2.07 -2.69 -12.08
N THR A 41 1.75 -3.28 -10.92
CA THR A 41 0.61 -2.85 -10.09
C THR A 41 0.99 -1.88 -8.98
N GLY A 42 2.26 -1.48 -8.88
CA GLY A 42 2.71 -0.57 -7.83
C GLY A 42 2.83 -1.23 -6.45
N ASN A 43 3.17 -2.52 -6.41
CA ASN A 43 3.48 -3.22 -5.16
C ASN A 43 5.00 -3.39 -5.07
N ILE A 44 5.62 -3.06 -3.93
CA ILE A 44 7.06 -3.17 -3.73
C ILE A 44 7.34 -3.98 -2.46
N ILE A 45 8.45 -4.71 -2.48
CA ILE A 45 9.04 -5.35 -1.31
C ILE A 45 10.44 -4.75 -1.12
N LEU A 46 10.76 -4.33 0.10
CA LEU A 46 12.08 -3.79 0.44
C LEU A 46 12.44 -4.06 1.90
N THR A 47 13.71 -3.89 2.25
CA THR A 47 14.18 -3.99 3.63
C THR A 47 14.60 -2.63 4.17
N THR A 48 14.19 -2.31 5.40
CA THR A 48 14.63 -1.09 6.10
C THR A 48 14.50 -1.25 7.62
N GLU A 49 15.22 -0.41 8.36
CA GLU A 49 15.06 -0.23 9.81
C GLU A 49 14.08 0.90 10.15
N LYS A 50 13.62 1.66 9.15
CA LYS A 50 12.63 2.73 9.34
C LYS A 50 11.28 2.17 9.76
N GLU A 51 10.61 2.92 10.61
CA GLU A 51 9.22 2.68 10.96
C GLU A 51 8.29 2.90 9.76
N ALA A 52 7.14 2.24 9.77
CA ALA A 52 6.20 2.23 8.64
C ALA A 52 5.75 3.64 8.21
N HIS A 53 5.51 4.54 9.17
CA HIS A 53 5.08 5.92 8.90
C HIS A 53 6.19 6.78 8.28
N GLU A 54 7.42 6.64 8.76
CA GLU A 54 8.60 7.32 8.20
C GLU A 54 8.90 6.81 6.79
N LEU A 55 8.81 5.49 6.59
CA LEU A 55 9.00 4.86 5.30
C LEU A 55 7.97 5.34 4.28
N ALA A 56 6.69 5.38 4.67
CA ALA A 56 5.60 5.87 3.82
C ALA A 56 5.86 7.30 3.36
N THR A 57 6.22 8.17 4.31
CA THR A 57 6.51 9.60 4.07
C THR A 57 7.72 9.76 3.16
N HIS A 58 8.80 9.02 3.43
CA HIS A 58 10.02 9.09 2.63
C HIS A 58 9.78 8.63 1.18
N ILE A 59 9.13 7.48 0.98
CA ILE A 59 8.83 6.97 -0.37
C ILE A 59 7.88 7.91 -1.11
N HIS A 60 6.87 8.45 -0.44
CA HIS A 60 5.97 9.46 -1.02
C HIS A 60 6.76 10.67 -1.54
N MET A 61 7.66 11.22 -0.71
CA MET A 61 8.50 12.36 -1.08
C MET A 61 9.44 12.05 -2.25
N LEU A 62 10.03 10.86 -2.29
CA LEU A 62 10.87 10.43 -3.43
C LEU A 62 10.06 10.38 -4.72
N ILE A 63 8.86 9.79 -4.69
CA ILE A 63 8.00 9.65 -5.88
C ILE A 63 7.55 11.03 -6.38
N ILE A 64 7.02 11.88 -5.50
CA ILE A 64 6.48 13.17 -5.93
C ILE A 64 7.58 14.10 -6.46
N THR A 65 8.80 14.04 -5.91
CA THR A 65 9.91 14.91 -6.33
C THR A 65 10.64 14.41 -7.59
N GLN A 66 10.80 13.09 -7.76
CA GLN A 66 11.62 12.51 -8.83
C GLN A 66 10.82 11.88 -9.97
N ILE A 67 9.55 11.56 -9.74
CA ILE A 67 8.65 10.96 -10.75
C ILE A 67 7.48 11.89 -11.05
N GLY A 68 6.90 12.52 -10.02
CA GLY A 68 5.83 13.52 -10.14
C GLY A 68 4.45 13.15 -9.57
N PRO A 69 3.99 11.88 -9.62
CA PRO A 69 2.69 11.52 -9.07
C PRO A 69 2.57 11.71 -7.55
N ASP A 70 1.48 12.35 -7.13
CA ASP A 70 1.05 12.42 -5.74
C ASP A 70 0.19 11.17 -5.42
N LEU A 71 0.81 10.21 -4.75
CA LEU A 71 0.21 8.89 -4.47
C LEU A 71 0.22 8.61 -2.97
N GLY A 72 -0.88 8.04 -2.49
CA GLY A 72 -0.94 7.49 -1.15
C GLY A 72 -0.10 6.21 -1.04
N ILE A 73 0.71 6.10 0.01
CA ILE A 73 1.57 4.95 0.26
C ILE A 73 1.08 4.22 1.51
N ILE A 74 0.83 2.91 1.40
CA ILE A 74 0.50 2.06 2.54
C ILE A 74 1.66 1.10 2.76
N ILE A 75 2.15 1.03 4.00
CA ILE A 75 3.22 0.13 4.41
C ILE A 75 2.66 -0.93 5.33
N ARG A 76 3.00 -2.20 5.07
CA ARG A 76 2.71 -3.31 5.97
C ARG A 76 3.89 -4.27 6.06
N THR A 77 3.97 -4.97 7.18
CA THR A 77 4.86 -6.11 7.35
C THR A 77 4.23 -7.37 6.73
N PRO A 78 5.04 -8.38 6.36
CA PRO A 78 4.52 -9.68 5.95
C PRO A 78 3.58 -10.31 6.98
N GLN A 79 3.87 -10.14 8.27
CA GLN A 79 3.09 -10.68 9.39
C GLN A 79 1.69 -10.05 9.47
N GLU A 80 1.58 -8.75 9.26
CA GLU A 80 0.28 -8.06 9.21
C GLU A 80 -0.57 -8.55 8.04
N VAL A 81 0.04 -8.71 6.86
CA VAL A 81 -0.68 -9.23 5.67
C VAL A 81 -1.09 -10.68 5.87
N GLN A 82 -0.23 -11.53 6.45
CA GLN A 82 -0.60 -12.91 6.79
C GLN A 82 -1.77 -12.96 7.78
N SER A 83 -1.74 -12.12 8.81
CA SER A 83 -2.81 -12.01 9.81
C SER A 83 -4.12 -11.55 9.17
N LEU A 84 -4.06 -10.59 8.23
CA LEU A 84 -5.22 -10.14 7.47
C LEU A 84 -5.84 -11.27 6.64
N LEU A 85 -5.01 -12.04 5.93
CA LEU A 85 -5.46 -13.17 5.11
C LEU A 85 -6.05 -14.31 5.97
N ALA A 86 -5.47 -14.58 7.14
CA ALA A 86 -5.96 -15.59 8.06
C ALA A 86 -7.34 -15.23 8.65
N ASN A 87 -7.63 -13.94 8.81
CA ASN A 87 -8.91 -13.44 9.32
C ASN A 87 -9.93 -13.13 8.20
N ASN A 88 -9.73 -13.64 6.98
CA ASN A 88 -10.68 -13.45 5.89
C ASN A 88 -12.03 -14.13 6.19
N PRO A 89 -13.15 -13.38 6.28
CA PRO A 89 -14.46 -13.98 6.53
C PRO A 89 -15.04 -14.73 5.32
N PHE A 90 -14.52 -14.48 4.11
CA PHE A 90 -14.98 -15.05 2.84
C PHE A 90 -14.19 -16.33 2.49
N GLN A 91 -14.26 -17.34 3.36
CA GLN A 91 -13.61 -18.64 3.17
C GLN A 91 -14.61 -19.81 3.14
N ARG A 92 -15.90 -19.53 2.94
CA ARG A 92 -16.96 -20.54 2.96
C ARG A 92 -17.09 -21.22 1.59
N PRO A 93 -17.63 -22.45 1.54
CA PRO A 93 -17.99 -23.09 0.27
C PRO A 93 -18.93 -22.18 -0.54
N GLY A 94 -18.52 -21.82 -1.75
CA GLY A 94 -19.26 -20.91 -2.64
C GLY A 94 -18.69 -19.50 -2.72
N ASP A 95 -17.78 -19.10 -1.82
CA ASP A 95 -17.09 -17.82 -1.94
C ASP A 95 -16.06 -17.86 -3.08
N ASP A 96 -16.13 -16.87 -3.99
CA ASP A 96 -15.12 -16.70 -5.04
C ASP A 96 -14.01 -15.75 -4.54
N LEU A 97 -12.89 -16.33 -4.11
CA LEU A 97 -11.72 -15.58 -3.65
C LEU A 97 -11.18 -14.58 -4.69
N LYS A 98 -11.46 -14.76 -5.99
CA LYS A 98 -11.05 -13.81 -7.03
C LYS A 98 -11.81 -12.48 -6.96
N ARG A 99 -12.94 -12.46 -6.25
CA ARG A 99 -13.80 -11.29 -6.06
C ARG A 99 -13.71 -10.71 -4.65
N VAL A 100 -12.83 -11.27 -3.82
CA VAL A 100 -12.54 -10.75 -2.48
C VAL A 100 -11.41 -9.75 -2.59
N PHE A 101 -11.66 -8.54 -2.11
CA PHE A 101 -10.69 -7.46 -2.07
C PHE A 101 -10.43 -7.06 -0.63
N PHE A 102 -9.17 -6.77 -0.31
CA PHE A 102 -8.78 -6.22 0.97
C PHE A 102 -8.52 -4.73 0.84
N SER A 103 -9.04 -3.95 1.78
CA SER A 103 -8.75 -2.53 1.90
C SER A 103 -8.08 -2.26 3.24
N MET A 104 -7.14 -1.32 3.24
CA MET A 104 -6.36 -0.95 4.41
C MET A 104 -6.35 0.57 4.53
N LEU A 105 -6.42 1.05 5.77
CA LEU A 105 -6.24 2.47 6.08
C LEU A 105 -4.74 2.76 6.24
N SER A 106 -4.30 3.92 5.78
CA SER A 106 -2.92 4.37 5.95
C SER A 106 -2.56 4.61 7.42
N GLN A 107 -3.55 4.99 8.23
CA GLN A 107 -3.42 5.23 9.66
C GLN A 107 -4.64 4.69 10.42
N GLN A 108 -4.50 4.56 11.74
CA GLN A 108 -5.62 4.21 12.59
C GLN A 108 -6.66 5.34 12.55
N PRO A 109 -7.94 5.06 12.26
CA PRO A 109 -8.97 6.07 12.26
C PRO A 109 -9.23 6.55 13.69
N THR A 110 -9.54 7.83 13.82
CA THR A 110 -9.98 8.44 15.07
C THR A 110 -11.35 7.92 15.48
N GLU A 111 -11.68 8.01 16.77
CA GLU A 111 -13.01 7.63 17.27
C GLU A 111 -14.13 8.41 16.57
N GLU A 112 -13.88 9.67 16.21
CA GLU A 112 -14.85 10.51 15.53
C GLU A 112 -15.08 10.07 14.08
N GLU A 113 -14.03 9.75 13.32
CA GLU A 113 -14.17 9.18 11.98
C GLU A 113 -14.96 7.86 12.01
N ILE A 114 -14.70 7.01 13.01
CA ILE A 114 -15.46 5.77 13.21
C ILE A 114 -16.93 6.08 13.51
N ARG A 115 -17.21 7.07 14.36
CA ARG A 115 -18.58 7.49 14.71
C ARG A 115 -19.33 7.97 13.48
N ILE A 116 -18.70 8.81 12.65
CA ILE A 116 -19.28 9.32 11.41
C ILE A 116 -19.60 8.18 10.43
N ILE A 117 -18.69 7.23 10.23
CA ILE A 117 -18.93 6.08 9.34
C ILE A 117 -20.13 5.26 9.84
N ARG A 118 -20.19 4.97 11.15
CA ARG A 118 -21.30 4.21 11.75
C ARG A 118 -22.64 4.92 11.63
N ALA A 119 -22.68 6.24 11.85
CA ALA A 119 -23.90 7.03 11.72
C ALA A 119 -24.45 7.04 10.28
N ASN A 120 -23.57 7.01 9.29
CA ASN A 120 -23.92 6.97 7.86
C ASN A 120 -24.17 5.55 7.33
N SER A 121 -23.98 4.51 8.15
CA SER A 121 -24.21 3.11 7.77
C SER A 121 -25.68 2.69 7.80
N CYS A 122 -26.61 3.61 8.15
CA CYS A 122 -28.04 3.32 8.30
C CYS A 122 -28.81 3.16 6.97
N CYS A 123 -28.14 3.25 5.82
CA CYS A 123 -28.77 3.19 4.49
C CYS A 123 -28.19 2.10 3.56
N LEU A 124 -27.58 1.04 4.10
CA LEU A 124 -27.19 -0.16 3.36
C LEU A 124 -27.93 -1.40 3.89
#